data_AF-A0A1A8N764-F1
#
_entry.id   AF-A0A1A8N764-F1
#
_cell.length_a   1.000
_cell.length_b   1.000
_cell.length_c   1.000
_cell.angle_alpha   90.00
_cell.angle_beta   90.00
_cell.angle_gamma   90.00
#
_symmetry.space_group_name_H-M   'P 1'
#
loop_
_entity.id
_entity.type
_entity.pdbx_description
1 polymer ?
#
loop_
_entity_poly.entity_id
_entity_poly.type
_entity_poly.pdbx_seq_one_letter_code
_entity_poly.pdbx_strand_id
1 'polypeptide(L)'
;SNSPESCLSYLMDLEKRGDPRLDHNHLTRLTDFCTKVFSNMHLKKHCQNESYARMLVRFAELKAIQDVSEAEANFDIARSQSPNFAFVH
;
A
#
# COMPACT_ATOMS: atom_id res chain seq x y z
N SER A 1 11.25 -3.71 -13.26
CA SER A 1 9.97 -3.22 -13.82
C SER A 1 9.27 -2.44 -12.73
N ASN A 2 8.73 -1.26 -13.04
CA ASN A 2 7.96 -0.43 -12.08
C ASN A 2 6.45 -0.61 -12.27
N SER A 3 6.01 -1.80 -12.73
CA SER A 3 4.58 -2.09 -12.85
C SER A 3 3.97 -2.36 -11.47
N PRO A 4 2.67 -2.11 -11.28
CA PRO A 4 1.97 -2.43 -10.03
C PRO A 4 2.16 -3.89 -9.58
N GLU A 5 2.17 -4.85 -10.50
CA GLU A 5 2.32 -6.28 -10.20
C GLU A 5 3.72 -6.58 -9.66
N SER A 6 4.76 -5.99 -10.26
CA SER A 6 6.14 -6.17 -9.82
C SER A 6 6.35 -5.56 -8.43
N CYS A 7 5.78 -4.37 -8.20
CA CYS A 7 5.83 -3.69 -6.91
C CYS A 7 5.07 -4.45 -5.82
N LEU A 8 3.87 -4.96 -6.12
CA LEU A 8 3.08 -5.75 -5.17
C LEU A 8 3.79 -7.07 -4.82
N SER A 9 4.33 -7.78 -5.82
CA SER A 9 5.09 -9.01 -5.56
C SER A 9 6.28 -8.74 -4.64
N TYR A 10 7.02 -7.65 -4.88
CA TYR A 10 8.15 -7.27 -4.03
C TYR A 10 7.70 -6.88 -2.61
N LEU A 11 6.58 -6.16 -2.47
CA LEU A 11 5.99 -5.84 -1.16
C LEU A 11 5.66 -7.11 -0.39
N MET A 12 4.99 -8.08 -1.01
CA MET A 12 4.66 -9.36 -0.38
C MET A 12 5.91 -10.13 0.06
N ASP A 13 6.97 -10.14 -0.76
CA ASP A 13 8.23 -10.79 -0.42
C ASP A 13 9.04 -10.04 0.63
N LEU A 14 8.81 -8.73 0.77
CA LEU A 14 9.35 -7.93 1.84
C LEU A 14 8.63 -8.25 3.16
N GLU A 15 7.29 -8.27 3.16
CA GLU A 15 6.46 -8.58 4.34
C GLU A 15 6.74 -9.97 4.92
N LYS A 16 7.01 -10.98 4.09
CA LYS A 16 7.35 -12.33 4.60
C LYS A 16 8.61 -12.36 5.46
N ARG A 17 9.42 -11.30 5.48
CA ARG A 17 10.71 -11.25 6.19
C ARG A 17 10.59 -10.79 7.65
N GLY A 18 9.41 -10.36 8.11
CA GLY A 18 9.20 -9.94 9.49
C GLY A 18 7.73 -9.67 9.81
N ASP A 19 7.38 -9.58 11.10
CA ASP A 19 6.02 -9.13 11.50
C ASP A 19 6.04 -7.60 11.72
N PRO A 20 5.34 -6.80 10.90
CA PRO A 20 5.30 -5.34 11.06
C PRO A 20 4.66 -4.87 12.37
N ARG A 21 3.91 -5.72 13.08
CA ARG A 21 3.34 -5.38 14.39
C ARG A 21 4.34 -5.53 15.53
N LEU A 22 5.41 -6.29 15.32
CA LEU A 22 6.42 -6.59 16.34
C LEU A 22 7.77 -5.90 16.06
N ASP A 23 8.07 -5.63 14.79
CA ASP A 23 9.31 -4.98 14.37
C ASP A 23 9.02 -3.62 13.69
N HIS A 24 9.26 -2.55 14.43
CA HIS A 24 9.06 -1.19 13.94
C HIS A 24 9.96 -0.84 12.75
N ASN A 25 11.19 -1.35 12.69
CA ASN A 25 12.07 -1.12 11.54
C ASN A 25 11.53 -1.82 10.30
N HIS A 26 10.95 -3.01 10.47
CA HIS A 26 10.28 -3.73 9.39
C HIS A 26 9.07 -2.95 8.86
N LEU A 27 8.22 -2.47 9.77
CA LEU A 27 7.08 -1.63 9.44
C LEU A 27 7.49 -0.36 8.66
N THR A 28 8.48 0.38 9.16
CA THR A 28 9.01 1.58 8.49
C THR A 28 9.50 1.27 7.08
N ARG A 29 10.23 0.16 6.90
CA ARG A 29 10.73 -0.25 5.58
C ARG A 29 9.61 -0.56 4.58
N LEU A 30 8.53 -1.18 5.04
CA LEU A 30 7.35 -1.46 4.22
C LEU A 30 6.64 -0.16 3.81
N THR A 31 6.42 0.75 4.77
CA THR A 31 5.77 2.03 4.48
C THR A 31 6.61 2.93 3.58
N ASP A 32 7.93 2.94 3.74
CA ASP A 32 8.85 3.69 2.88
C ASP A 32 8.84 3.15 1.44
N PHE A 33 8.80 1.83 1.29
CA PHE A 33 8.67 1.20 -0.02
C PHE A 33 7.38 1.64 -0.72
N CYS A 34 6.23 1.54 -0.05
CA CYS A 34 4.94 1.96 -0.61
C CYS A 34 4.95 3.45 -0.98
N THR A 35 5.45 4.32 -0.08
CA THR A 35 5.56 5.77 -0.32
C THR A 35 6.40 6.08 -1.56
N LYS A 36 7.53 5.38 -1.71
CA LYS A 36 8.40 5.52 -2.89
C LYS A 36 7.71 5.04 -4.16
N VAL A 37 6.97 3.93 -4.12
CA VAL A 37 6.23 3.44 -5.29
C VAL A 37 5.17 4.46 -5.71
N PHE A 38 4.37 4.96 -4.78
CA PHE A 38 3.31 5.92 -5.09
C PHE A 38 3.83 7.27 -5.57
N SER A 39 4.99 7.72 -5.07
CA SER A 39 5.66 8.92 -5.57
C SER A 39 6.12 8.80 -7.02
N ASN A 40 6.34 7.58 -7.52
CA ASN A 40 6.80 7.30 -8.88
C ASN A 40 5.68 6.79 -9.81
N MET A 41 4.50 6.47 -9.30
CA MET A 41 3.36 5.98 -10.08
C MET A 41 2.34 7.10 -10.33
N HIS A 42 1.97 7.30 -11.59
CA HIS A 42 0.93 8.25 -11.95
C HIS A 42 -0.45 7.72 -11.56
N LEU A 43 -1.04 8.31 -10.51
CA LEU A 43 -2.36 7.98 -9.91
C LEU A 43 -3.45 7.62 -10.93
N LYS A 44 -3.63 8.42 -11.99
CA LYS A 44 -4.70 8.24 -12.98
C LYS A 44 -4.52 7.03 -13.92
N LYS A 45 -3.32 6.47 -14.03
CA LYS A 45 -3.05 5.39 -15.01
C LYS A 45 -3.37 3.99 -14.47
N HIS A 46 -3.53 3.83 -13.16
CA HIS A 46 -3.62 2.52 -12.51
C HIS A 46 -4.89 2.33 -11.68
N CYS A 47 -5.89 3.22 -11.78
CA CYS A 47 -7.15 3.12 -11.03
C CYS A 47 -7.98 1.85 -11.33
N GLN A 48 -7.72 1.19 -12.45
CA GLN A 48 -8.33 -0.10 -12.83
C GLN A 48 -7.38 -1.30 -12.63
N ASN A 49 -6.22 -1.09 -12.02
CA ASN A 49 -5.25 -2.15 -11.77
C ASN A 49 -5.42 -2.72 -10.35
N GLU A 50 -5.75 -4.00 -10.25
CA GLU A 50 -5.97 -4.66 -8.95
C GLU A 50 -4.73 -4.66 -8.06
N SER A 51 -3.54 -4.85 -8.64
CA SER A 51 -2.30 -4.84 -7.86
C SER A 51 -2.03 -3.47 -7.24
N TYR A 52 -2.33 -2.41 -7.98
CA TYR A 52 -2.26 -1.04 -7.48
C TYR A 52 -3.25 -0.79 -6.33
N ALA A 53 -4.50 -1.21 -6.49
CA ALA A 53 -5.52 -1.11 -5.45
C ALA A 53 -5.14 -1.89 -4.17
N ARG A 54 -4.60 -3.10 -4.32
CA ARG A 54 -4.08 -3.91 -3.19
C ARG A 54 -2.93 -3.20 -2.47
N MET A 55 -2.03 -2.53 -3.19
CA MET A 55 -0.96 -1.75 -2.58
C MET A 55 -1.49 -0.56 -1.77
N LEU A 56 -2.51 0.15 -2.27
CA LEU A 56 -3.13 1.27 -1.54
C LEU A 56 -3.77 0.82 -0.23
N VAL A 57 -4.57 -0.25 -0.28
CA VAL A 57 -5.19 -0.83 0.92
C VAL A 57 -4.13 -1.31 1.90
N ARG A 58 -3.11 -2.03 1.40
CA ARG A 58 -2.04 -2.52 2.27
C ARG A 58 -1.25 -1.40 2.92
N PHE A 59 -1.01 -0.31 2.21
CA PHE A 59 -0.37 0.87 2.79
C PHE A 59 -1.22 1.50 3.90
N ALA A 60 -2.54 1.59 3.73
CA ALA A 60 -3.45 2.07 4.77
C ALA A 60 -3.45 1.15 6.00
N GLU A 61 -3.45 -0.17 5.81
CA GLU A 61 -3.32 -1.15 6.90
C GLU A 61 -1.99 -1.01 7.67
N LEU A 62 -0.88 -0.85 6.96
CA LEU A 62 0.44 -0.62 7.58
C LEU A 62 0.45 0.70 8.35
N LYS A 63 -0.18 1.75 7.82
CA LYS A 63 -0.36 3.03 8.51
C LYS A 63 -1.21 2.88 9.78
N ALA A 64 -2.24 2.04 9.77
CA ALA A 64 -3.03 1.73 10.97
C ALA A 64 -2.23 1.05 12.09
N ILE A 65 -1.14 0.35 11.76
CA ILE A 65 -0.22 -0.21 12.77
C ILE A 65 0.63 0.91 13.42
N GLN A 66 1.00 1.94 12.65
CA GLN A 66 1.77 3.08 13.16
C GLN A 66 0.90 4.05 13.96
N ASP A 67 -0.16 4.56 13.31
CA ASP A 67 -1.08 5.55 13.84
C ASP A 67 -2.44 5.37 13.17
N VAL A 68 -3.45 4.99 13.96
CA VAL A 68 -4.83 4.78 13.50
C VAL A 68 -5.43 6.07 12.92
N SER A 69 -5.02 7.25 13.41
CA SER A 69 -5.54 8.53 12.90
C SER A 69 -5.02 8.86 11.49
N GLU A 70 -3.80 8.44 11.14
CA GLU A 70 -3.28 8.58 9.78
C GLU A 70 -3.90 7.56 8.82
N ALA A 71 -4.41 6.44 9.32
CA ALA A 71 -4.92 5.35 8.48
C ALA A 71 -6.18 5.74 7.71
N GLU A 72 -7.10 6.49 8.33
CA GLU A 72 -8.38 6.88 7.72
C GLU A 72 -8.17 7.62 6.39
N ALA A 73 -7.28 8.61 6.37
CA ALA A 73 -6.95 9.36 5.16
C ALA A 73 -6.37 8.47 4.06
N ASN A 74 -5.61 7.42 4.43
CA ASN A 74 -5.06 6.48 3.46
C ASN A 74 -6.14 5.53 2.89
N PHE A 75 -7.12 5.12 3.70
CA PHE A 75 -8.28 4.38 3.22
C PHE A 75 -9.17 5.23 2.30
N ASP A 76 -9.36 6.52 2.59
CA ASP A 76 -10.05 7.45 1.70
C ASP A 76 -9.37 7.55 0.33
N ILE A 77 -8.02 7.61 0.32
CA ILE A 77 -7.25 7.59 -0.92
C ILE A 77 -7.47 6.27 -1.67
N ALA A 78 -7.43 5.12 -0.99
CA ALA A 78 -7.68 3.82 -1.60
C ALA A 78 -9.07 3.75 -2.27
N ARG A 79 -10.12 4.18 -1.57
CA ARG A 79 -11.49 4.26 -2.10
C ARG A 79 -11.61 5.21 -3.28
N SER A 80 -10.99 6.38 -3.21
CA SER A 80 -11.03 7.41 -4.26
C SER A 80 -10.28 6.98 -5.53
N GLN A 81 -9.12 6.34 -5.39
CA GLN A 81 -8.26 5.97 -6.51
C GLN A 81 -8.63 4.62 -7.14
N SER A 82 -9.34 3.75 -6.43
CA SER A 82 -9.66 2.39 -6.89
C SER A 82 -11.09 1.95 -6.55
N PRO A 83 -12.12 2.80 -6.79
CA PRO A 83 -13.48 2.58 -6.28
C PRO A 83 -14.18 1.33 -6.82
N ASN A 84 -13.69 0.79 -7.95
CA ASN A 84 -14.30 -0.36 -8.63
C ASN A 84 -14.01 -1.72 -7.97
N PHE A 85 -13.12 -1.75 -6.97
CA PHE A 85 -12.73 -2.98 -6.30
C PHE A 85 -13.44 -3.10 -4.96
N ALA A 86 -14.28 -4.12 -4.77
CA ALA A 86 -15.05 -4.27 -3.53
C ALA A 86 -14.18 -4.28 -2.26
N PHE A 87 -12.96 -4.82 -2.32
CA PHE A 87 -12.05 -4.92 -1.18
C PHE A 87 -11.46 -3.57 -0.71
N VAL A 88 -11.66 -2.47 -1.45
CA VAL A 88 -11.20 -1.14 -0.99
C VAL A 88 -12.20 -0.45 -0.06
N HIS A 89 -13.42 -1.01 0.07
CA HIS A 89 -14.52 -0.51 0.91
C HIS A 89 -14.70 -1.39 2.14
#